data_AF-F8NUC8-F1
#
_entry.id   AF-F8NUC8-F1
#
_cell.length_a   1.000
_cell.length_b   1.000
_cell.length_c   1.000
_cell.angle_alpha   90.00
_cell.angle_beta   90.00
_cell.angle_gamma   90.00
#
_symmetry.space_group_name_H-M   'P 1'
#
loop_
_entity.id
_entity.type
_entity.pdbx_description
1 polymer ?
#
loop_
_entity_poly.entity_id
_entity_poly.type
_entity_poly.pdbx_seq_one_letter_code
_entity_poly.pdbx_strand_id
1 'polypeptide(L)'
;MINFRRPNRAVWARLLDTNAFERKQGKDESYWLVGLSQNTVMCLILKGRQEYPGFPRPLIQEVPVRLPFRNIESKEAPIEEQVARERIHINLARDALGDELSTPELDKREVELDKSLIKLIQAACKADKAPRVLELTKRLHFTHSIDAASQLAGFYRLVGLQEKIEAIKRWRLESLNPAEEARDRR
;
A
#
# COMPACT_ATOMS: atom_id res chain seq x y z
N MET A 1 4.00 9.61 -11.93
CA MET A 1 2.69 10.30 -11.98
C MET A 1 1.59 9.27 -11.77
N ILE A 2 0.64 9.51 -10.89
CA ILE A 2 -0.49 8.60 -10.59
C ILE A 2 -1.76 9.15 -11.26
N ASN A 3 -2.70 8.28 -11.65
CA ASN A 3 -3.99 8.62 -12.29
C ASN A 3 -3.86 9.38 -13.63
N PHE A 4 -2.70 9.30 -14.30
CA PHE A 4 -2.41 10.09 -15.51
C PHE A 4 -3.27 9.69 -16.71
N ARG A 5 -3.86 8.49 -16.71
CA ARG A 5 -4.77 8.03 -17.76
C ARG A 5 -6.14 8.71 -17.72
N ARG A 6 -6.49 9.35 -16.59
CA ARG A 6 -7.75 10.08 -16.43
C ARG A 6 -7.49 11.58 -16.56
N PRO A 7 -8.14 12.26 -17.52
CA PRO A 7 -8.01 13.70 -17.69
C PRO A 7 -8.25 14.45 -16.37
N ASN A 8 -7.44 15.46 -16.08
CA ASN A 8 -7.54 16.33 -14.90
C ASN A 8 -7.45 15.65 -13.52
N ARG A 9 -6.96 14.40 -13.45
CA ARG A 9 -6.77 13.68 -12.16
C ARG A 9 -5.31 13.30 -11.88
N ALA A 10 -4.40 13.68 -12.77
CA ALA A 10 -2.98 13.38 -12.65
C ALA A 10 -2.36 14.05 -11.41
N VAL A 11 -1.64 13.28 -10.61
CA VAL A 11 -0.94 13.77 -9.41
C VAL A 11 0.49 13.24 -9.34
N TRP A 12 1.39 14.08 -8.82
CA TRP A 12 2.75 13.67 -8.47
C TRP A 12 2.78 13.17 -7.03
N ALA A 13 3.26 11.94 -6.83
CA ALA A 13 3.49 11.37 -5.52
C ALA A 13 4.98 11.21 -5.26
N ARG A 14 5.39 11.48 -4.03
CA ARG A 14 6.77 11.25 -3.58
C ARG A 14 6.93 9.78 -3.24
N LEU A 15 7.66 9.04 -4.08
CA LEU A 15 7.87 7.61 -3.89
C LEU A 15 9.09 7.28 -3.02
N LEU A 16 10.10 8.15 -3.02
CA LEU A 16 11.37 7.91 -2.37
C LEU A 16 11.97 9.23 -1.87
N ASP A 17 12.57 9.18 -0.69
CA ASP A 17 13.48 10.21 -0.21
C ASP A 17 14.83 9.55 0.09
N THR A 18 15.83 9.85 -0.75
CA THR A 18 17.18 9.29 -0.62
C THR A 18 17.93 9.89 0.57
N ASN A 19 17.49 11.03 1.10
CA ASN A 19 18.07 11.62 2.31
C ASN A 19 17.65 10.87 3.58
N ALA A 20 16.50 10.21 3.54
CA ALA A 20 15.97 9.43 4.65
C ALA A 20 16.59 8.02 4.75
N PHE A 21 17.53 7.66 3.87
CA PHE A 21 18.20 6.37 3.96
C PHE A 21 19.10 6.28 5.19
N GLU A 22 18.88 5.24 6.01
CA GLU A 22 19.71 4.90 7.17
C GLU A 22 21.21 4.87 6.82
N ARG A 23 21.55 4.32 5.65
CA ARG A 23 22.94 4.26 5.17
C ARG A 23 23.58 5.64 4.97
N LYS A 24 22.80 6.66 4.59
CA LYS A 24 23.29 8.02 4.34
C LYS A 24 23.51 8.79 5.64
N GLN A 25 22.95 8.35 6.76
CA GLN A 25 23.14 9.04 8.04
C GLN A 25 24.64 9.08 8.40
N GLY A 26 25.17 10.30 8.55
CA GLY A 26 26.59 10.53 8.84
C GLY A 26 27.53 10.35 7.64
N LYS A 27 27.03 10.15 6.42
CA LYS A 27 27.84 10.03 5.20
C LYS A 27 27.46 11.06 4.16
N ASP A 28 28.47 11.64 3.52
CA ASP A 28 28.29 12.46 2.32
C ASP A 28 28.15 11.52 1.11
N GLU A 29 26.94 10.98 0.93
CA GLU A 29 26.59 10.11 -0.21
C GLU A 29 25.45 10.74 -1.01
N SER A 30 25.60 10.75 -2.34
CA SER A 30 24.57 11.14 -3.30
C SER A 30 24.19 9.96 -4.18
N TYR A 31 22.97 9.96 -4.73
CA TYR A 31 22.43 8.83 -5.49
C TYR A 31 22.08 9.26 -6.90
N TRP A 32 22.74 8.64 -7.88
CA TRP A 32 22.43 8.83 -9.29
C TRP A 32 21.43 7.77 -9.76
N LEU A 33 20.21 8.19 -10.07
CA LEU A 33 19.15 7.27 -10.47
C LEU A 33 19.39 6.75 -11.90
N VAL A 34 19.29 5.43 -12.06
CA VAL A 34 19.42 4.74 -13.36
C VAL A 34 18.06 4.26 -13.84
N GLY A 35 17.23 3.75 -12.93
CA GLY A 35 15.90 3.27 -13.28
C GLY A 35 15.03 3.02 -12.06
N LEU A 36 13.75 2.81 -12.33
CA LEU A 36 12.74 2.47 -11.34
C LEU A 36 12.01 1.23 -11.84
N SER A 37 12.15 0.14 -11.09
CA SER A 37 11.27 -1.03 -11.16
C SER A 37 10.24 -0.92 -10.03
N GLN A 38 9.08 -1.56 -10.18
CA GLN A 38 7.88 -1.38 -9.34
C GLN A 38 8.18 -0.97 -7.88
N ASN A 39 8.93 -1.81 -7.15
CA ASN A 39 9.29 -1.60 -5.75
C ASN A 39 10.79 -1.32 -5.52
N THR A 40 11.59 -1.14 -6.58
CA THR A 40 13.05 -1.06 -6.49
C THR A 40 13.60 0.05 -7.38
N VAL A 41 14.38 0.94 -6.78
CA VAL A 41 15.17 1.94 -7.50
C VAL A 41 16.57 1.41 -7.76
N MET A 42 16.99 1.46 -9.02
CA MET A 42 18.35 1.19 -9.44
C MET A 42 19.13 2.50 -9.44
N CYS A 43 20.23 2.58 -8.70
CA CYS A 43 21.02 3.79 -8.55
C CYS A 43 22.53 3.50 -8.44
N LEU A 44 23.34 4.49 -8.80
CA LEU A 44 24.77 4.52 -8.49
C LEU A 44 24.99 5.38 -7.25
N ILE A 45 25.82 4.89 -6.33
CA ILE A 45 26.18 5.65 -5.13
C ILE A 45 27.42 6.47 -5.42
N LEU A 46 27.25 7.78 -5.34
CA LEU A 46 28.29 8.78 -5.45
C LEU A 46 28.79 9.11 -4.04
N LYS A 47 30.10 9.18 -3.85
CA LYS A 47 30.71 9.46 -2.54
C LYS A 47 31.30 10.86 -2.50
N GLY A 48 31.17 11.53 -1.35
CA GLY A 48 31.57 12.91 -1.17
C GLY A 48 30.79 13.86 -2.08
N ARG A 49 31.49 14.85 -2.62
CA ARG A 49 30.92 15.90 -3.49
C ARG A 49 30.87 15.52 -4.97
N GLN A 50 30.82 14.23 -5.29
CA GLN A 50 30.68 13.77 -6.68
C GLN A 50 29.25 14.06 -7.19
N GLU A 51 29.14 14.81 -8.27
CA GLU A 51 27.84 15.16 -8.88
C GLU A 51 27.39 14.14 -9.94
N TYR A 52 28.33 13.45 -10.58
CA TYR A 52 28.08 12.47 -11.65
C TYR A 52 28.98 11.23 -11.50
N PRO A 53 28.56 10.06 -12.02
CA PRO A 53 29.38 8.85 -11.96
C PRO A 53 30.64 8.99 -12.81
N GLY A 54 31.81 8.81 -12.19
CA GLY A 54 33.11 8.80 -12.86
C GLY A 54 33.46 7.45 -13.50
N PHE A 55 34.65 7.39 -14.10
CA PHE A 55 35.26 6.14 -14.58
C PHE A 55 36.29 5.63 -13.57
N PRO A 56 36.36 4.32 -13.27
CA PRO A 56 35.50 3.25 -13.79
C PRO A 56 34.07 3.34 -13.25
N ARG A 57 33.09 2.89 -14.06
CA ARG A 57 31.67 2.99 -13.70
C ARG A 57 31.38 2.17 -12.44
N PRO A 58 30.80 2.78 -11.38
CA PRO A 58 30.40 2.04 -10.18
C PRO A 58 29.34 0.97 -10.49
N LEU A 59 29.24 -0.04 -9.63
CA LEU A 59 28.19 -1.06 -9.74
C LEU A 59 26.82 -0.44 -9.42
N ILE A 60 25.81 -0.80 -10.23
CA ILE A 60 24.41 -0.44 -9.97
C ILE A 60 23.96 -1.14 -8.69
N GLN A 61 23.39 -0.35 -7.77
CA GLN A 61 22.79 -0.83 -6.55
C GLN A 61 21.27 -0.71 -6.63
N GLU A 62 20.60 -1.76 -6.17
CA GLU A 62 19.16 -1.80 -6.03
C GLU A 62 18.76 -1.42 -4.61
N VAL A 63 17.87 -0.44 -4.49
CA VAL A 63 17.37 0.06 -3.21
C VAL A 63 15.85 0.00 -3.21
N PRO A 64 15.21 -0.58 -2.19
CA PRO A 64 13.76 -0.66 -2.14
C PRO A 64 13.13 0.74 -2.04
N VAL A 65 12.06 0.95 -2.80
CA VAL A 65 11.22 2.14 -2.71
C VAL A 65 10.51 2.15 -1.36
N ARG A 66 10.61 3.26 -0.63
CA ARG A 66 9.87 3.50 0.61
C ARG A 66 9.29 4.90 0.61
N LEU A 67 7.98 5.00 0.83
CA LEU A 67 7.29 6.28 0.92
C LEU A 67 7.81 7.05 2.15
N PRO A 68 8.12 8.35 2.01
CA PRO A 68 8.68 9.16 3.07
C PRO A 68 7.60 9.57 4.10
N PHE A 69 7.17 8.62 4.92
CA PHE A 69 6.26 8.86 6.02
C PHE A 69 7.01 9.46 7.21
N ARG A 70 6.39 10.44 7.88
CA ARG A 70 7.01 11.14 9.02
C ARG A 70 6.99 10.33 10.31
N ASN A 71 5.98 9.49 10.49
CA ASN A 71 5.83 8.67 11.68
C ASN A 71 6.55 7.33 11.47
N ILE A 72 7.83 7.26 11.81
CA ILE A 72 8.64 6.04 11.65
C ILE A 72 8.67 5.23 12.97
N GLU A 73 8.33 5.84 14.10
CA GLU A 73 8.48 5.25 15.43
C GLU A 73 7.35 4.28 15.81
N SER A 74 6.19 4.36 15.14
CA SER A 74 5.12 3.40 15.39
C SER A 74 5.45 2.01 14.87
N LYS A 75 5.10 0.97 15.64
CA LYS A 75 5.19 -0.43 15.22
C LYS A 75 4.33 -0.73 13.99
N GLU A 76 3.27 0.04 13.76
CA GLU A 76 2.42 -0.09 12.57
C GLU A 76 2.97 0.63 11.34
N ALA A 77 3.92 1.56 11.51
CA ALA A 77 4.39 2.44 10.44
C ALA A 77 4.92 1.69 9.20
N PRO A 78 5.69 0.60 9.31
CA PRO A 78 6.13 -0.15 8.14
C PRO A 78 4.97 -0.79 7.36
N ILE A 79 3.93 -1.24 8.08
CA ILE A 79 2.75 -1.85 7.47
C ILE A 79 1.90 -0.77 6.79
N GLU A 80 1.75 0.40 7.42
CA GLU A 80 1.03 1.53 6.82
C GLU A 80 1.72 2.05 5.54
N GLU A 81 3.05 2.13 5.55
CA GLU A 81 3.86 2.46 4.37
C GLU A 81 3.62 1.45 3.25
N GLN A 82 3.74 0.16 3.57
CA GLN A 82 3.54 -0.91 2.60
C GLN A 82 2.12 -0.87 2.01
N VAL A 83 1.09 -0.70 2.84
CA VAL A 83 -0.30 -0.58 2.38
C VAL A 83 -0.48 0.61 1.44
N ALA A 84 0.11 1.76 1.77
CA ALA A 84 0.00 2.95 0.93
C ALA A 84 0.74 2.78 -0.41
N ARG A 85 1.93 2.17 -0.39
CA ARG A 85 2.73 1.89 -1.60
C ARG A 85 2.02 0.89 -2.51
N GLU A 86 1.59 -0.25 -1.97
CA GLU A 86 0.87 -1.27 -2.76
C GLU A 86 -0.44 -0.73 -3.32
N ARG A 87 -1.13 0.17 -2.59
CA ARG A 87 -2.34 0.83 -3.11
C ARG A 87 -2.07 1.66 -4.36
N ILE A 88 -0.91 2.33 -4.45
CA ILE A 88 -0.50 3.06 -5.66
C ILE A 88 -0.33 2.09 -6.83
N HIS A 89 0.33 0.95 -6.61
CA HIS A 89 0.55 -0.05 -7.65
C HIS A 89 -0.75 -0.72 -8.11
N ILE A 90 -1.64 -1.07 -7.18
CA ILE A 90 -2.96 -1.61 -7.50
C ILE A 90 -3.78 -0.60 -8.29
N ASN A 91 -3.81 0.67 -7.90
CA ASN A 91 -4.53 1.70 -8.65
C ASN A 91 -3.97 1.88 -10.07
N LEU A 92 -2.64 1.90 -10.21
CA LEU A 92 -2.00 2.02 -11.52
C LEU A 92 -2.33 0.85 -12.44
N ALA A 93 -2.40 -0.36 -11.87
CA ALA A 93 -2.69 -1.56 -12.62
C ALA A 93 -4.19 -1.69 -12.93
N ARG A 94 -5.09 -1.26 -12.04
CA ARG A 94 -6.53 -1.11 -12.35
C ARG A 94 -6.76 -0.13 -13.49
N ASP A 95 -6.08 1.01 -13.47
CA ASP A 95 -6.15 1.97 -14.57
C ASP A 95 -5.60 1.38 -15.89
N ALA A 96 -4.85 0.27 -15.85
CA ALA A 96 -4.29 -0.39 -17.03
C ALA A 96 -5.22 -1.47 -17.62
N LEU A 97 -6.25 -1.90 -16.89
CA LEU A 97 -7.16 -2.99 -17.28
C LEU A 97 -8.08 -2.63 -18.46
N GLY A 98 -8.28 -1.35 -18.75
CA GLY A 98 -9.26 -0.93 -19.77
C GLY A 98 -10.67 -1.33 -19.37
N ASP A 99 -11.29 -2.20 -20.17
CA ASP A 99 -12.67 -2.69 -19.96
C ASP A 99 -12.74 -3.95 -19.06
N GLU A 100 -11.60 -4.57 -18.74
CA GLU A 100 -11.56 -5.73 -17.85
C GLU A 100 -11.76 -5.33 -16.39
N LEU A 101 -12.51 -6.13 -15.64
CA LEU A 101 -12.81 -5.84 -14.22
C LEU A 101 -11.64 -6.21 -13.29
N SER A 102 -10.92 -7.29 -13.59
CA SER A 102 -9.76 -7.76 -12.83
C SER A 102 -8.93 -8.77 -13.61
N THR A 103 -7.69 -8.97 -13.16
CA THR A 103 -6.77 -10.03 -13.61
C THR A 103 -6.31 -10.85 -12.39
N PRO A 104 -5.92 -12.13 -12.58
CA PRO A 104 -5.50 -12.98 -11.47
C PRO A 104 -4.27 -12.42 -10.73
N GLU A 105 -3.38 -11.68 -11.39
CA GLU A 105 -2.28 -10.98 -10.72
C GLU A 105 -2.76 -9.86 -9.80
N LEU A 106 -3.84 -9.15 -10.16
CA LEU A 106 -4.41 -8.09 -9.35
C LEU A 106 -5.17 -8.62 -8.16
N ASP A 107 -5.99 -9.65 -8.36
CA ASP A 107 -6.71 -10.29 -7.27
C ASP A 107 -5.71 -10.79 -6.20
N LYS A 108 -4.60 -11.41 -6.62
CA LYS A 108 -3.51 -11.81 -5.70
C LYS A 108 -2.93 -10.63 -4.92
N ARG A 109 -2.63 -9.50 -5.59
CA ARG A 109 -2.10 -8.30 -4.92
C ARG A 109 -3.09 -7.69 -3.94
N GLU A 110 -4.37 -7.69 -4.29
CA GLU A 110 -5.45 -7.19 -3.43
C GLU A 110 -5.66 -8.06 -2.19
N VAL A 111 -5.57 -9.39 -2.33
CA VAL A 111 -5.59 -10.32 -1.18
C VAL A 111 -4.40 -10.08 -0.25
N GLU A 112 -3.19 -9.89 -0.78
CA GLU A 112 -2.02 -9.57 0.06
C GLU A 112 -2.13 -8.20 0.75
N LEU A 113 -2.77 -7.23 0.07
CA LEU A 113 -3.07 -5.93 0.67
C LEU A 113 -4.11 -6.07 1.81
N ASP A 114 -5.14 -6.88 1.62
CA ASP A 114 -6.16 -7.17 2.64
C ASP A 114 -5.55 -7.84 3.87
N LYS A 115 -4.61 -8.78 3.70
CA LYS A 115 -3.86 -9.37 4.83
C LYS A 115 -3.10 -8.30 5.62
N SER A 116 -2.51 -7.32 4.94
CA SER A 116 -1.80 -6.21 5.58
C SER A 116 -2.76 -5.26 6.30
N LEU A 117 -3.93 -4.98 5.71
CA LEU A 117 -5.00 -4.22 6.34
C LEU A 117 -5.57 -4.92 7.59
N ILE A 118 -5.73 -6.25 7.56
CA ILE A 118 -6.20 -7.04 8.70
C ILE A 118 -5.23 -6.91 9.89
N LYS A 119 -3.91 -6.89 9.66
CA LYS A 119 -2.92 -6.63 10.72
C LYS A 119 -3.12 -5.25 11.36
N LEU A 120 -3.37 -4.22 10.55
CA LEU A 120 -3.67 -2.86 11.05
C LEU A 120 -5.00 -2.80 11.80
N ILE A 121 -6.02 -3.52 11.32
CA ILE A 121 -7.32 -3.65 12.00
C ILE A 121 -7.12 -4.31 13.37
N GLN A 122 -6.36 -5.40 13.45
CA GLN A 122 -6.08 -6.09 14.71
C GLN A 122 -5.38 -5.16 15.71
N ALA A 123 -4.38 -4.38 15.26
CA ALA A 123 -3.71 -3.38 16.09
C ALA A 123 -4.68 -2.29 16.58
N ALA A 124 -5.56 -1.80 15.70
CA ALA A 124 -6.57 -0.79 16.03
C ALA A 124 -7.64 -1.32 17.00
N CYS A 125 -8.08 -2.58 16.86
CA CYS A 125 -8.98 -3.24 17.81
C CYS A 125 -8.32 -3.37 19.19
N LYS A 126 -7.04 -3.76 19.24
CA LYS A 126 -6.29 -3.86 20.51
C LYS A 126 -6.11 -2.49 21.19
N ALA A 127 -6.04 -1.42 20.41
CA ALA A 127 -5.93 -0.04 20.91
C ALA A 127 -7.29 0.64 21.16
N ASP A 128 -8.40 -0.10 21.03
CA ASP A 128 -9.78 0.40 21.15
C ASP A 128 -10.11 1.62 20.27
N LYS A 129 -9.50 1.69 19.08
CA LYS A 129 -9.70 2.78 18.11
C LYS A 129 -10.79 2.45 17.10
N ALA A 130 -12.04 2.37 17.57
CA ALA A 130 -13.19 1.98 16.74
C ALA A 130 -13.33 2.75 15.39
N PRO A 131 -13.14 4.09 15.31
CA PRO A 131 -13.22 4.80 14.03
C PRO A 131 -12.17 4.36 13.02
N ARG A 132 -10.95 4.05 13.48
CA ARG A 132 -9.85 3.59 12.64
C ARG A 132 -10.13 2.19 12.08
N VAL A 133 -10.72 1.31 12.89
CA VAL A 133 -11.14 -0.02 12.42
C VAL A 133 -12.13 0.12 11.27
N LEU A 134 -13.18 0.92 11.43
CA LEU A 134 -14.18 1.12 10.37
C LEU A 134 -13.58 1.71 9.09
N GLU A 135 -12.65 2.66 9.21
CA GLU A 135 -11.93 3.23 8.07
C GLU A 135 -11.14 2.16 7.30
N LEU A 136 -10.42 1.29 8.03
CA LEU A 136 -9.62 0.22 7.45
C LEU A 136 -10.50 -0.89 6.84
N THR A 137 -11.59 -1.26 7.50
CA THR A 137 -12.57 -2.24 6.98
C THR A 137 -13.17 -1.78 5.66
N LYS A 138 -13.51 -0.49 5.53
CA LYS A 138 -14.02 0.08 4.26
C LYS A 138 -13.01 0.03 3.10
N ARG A 139 -11.71 -0.16 3.40
CA ARG A 139 -10.64 -0.24 2.40
C ARG A 139 -10.37 -1.67 1.92
N LEU A 140 -10.92 -2.69 2.57
CA LEU A 140 -10.78 -4.10 2.21
C LEU A 140 -11.40 -4.38 0.83
N HIS A 141 -10.80 -5.31 0.10
CA HIS A 141 -11.18 -5.61 -1.29
C HIS A 141 -12.22 -6.71 -1.38
N PHE A 142 -12.19 -7.71 -0.52
CA PHE A 142 -13.09 -8.86 -0.61
C PHE A 142 -14.02 -8.97 0.60
N THR A 143 -15.21 -9.54 0.41
CA THR A 143 -16.18 -9.74 1.50
C THR A 143 -15.68 -10.73 2.56
N HIS A 144 -14.93 -11.77 2.15
CA HIS A 144 -14.31 -12.70 3.09
C HIS A 144 -13.28 -12.02 4.02
N SER A 145 -12.58 -10.99 3.53
CA SER A 145 -11.70 -10.17 4.36
C SER A 145 -12.48 -9.34 5.40
N ILE A 146 -13.67 -8.86 5.04
CA ILE A 146 -14.57 -8.15 5.96
C ILE A 146 -15.08 -9.09 7.05
N ASP A 147 -15.37 -10.36 6.70
CA ASP A 147 -15.73 -11.38 7.69
C ASP A 147 -14.61 -11.61 8.70
N ALA A 148 -13.37 -11.74 8.23
CA ALA A 148 -12.21 -11.85 9.10
C ALA A 148 -12.08 -10.64 10.05
N ALA A 149 -12.34 -9.42 9.56
CA ALA A 149 -12.35 -8.22 10.40
C ALA A 149 -13.50 -8.25 11.44
N SER A 150 -14.68 -8.76 11.08
CA SER A 150 -15.81 -8.94 12.00
C SER A 150 -15.47 -9.92 13.12
N GLN A 151 -14.89 -11.07 12.78
CA GLN A 151 -14.45 -12.08 13.75
C GLN A 151 -13.39 -11.52 14.71
N LEU A 152 -12.48 -10.68 14.22
CA LEU A 152 -11.51 -9.99 15.08
C LEU A 152 -12.18 -9.03 16.06
N ALA A 153 -13.18 -8.25 15.63
CA ALA A 153 -13.93 -7.38 16.54
C ALA A 153 -14.67 -8.19 17.63
N GLY A 154 -15.26 -9.33 17.25
CA GLY A 154 -15.86 -10.27 18.20
C GLY A 154 -14.87 -10.85 19.21
N PHE A 155 -13.66 -11.22 18.76
CA PHE A 155 -12.58 -11.73 19.61
C PHE A 155 -12.18 -10.73 20.71
N TYR A 156 -12.12 -9.43 20.40
CA TYR A 156 -11.85 -8.37 21.38
C TYR A 156 -13.10 -7.92 22.17
N ARG A 157 -14.25 -8.60 22.03
CA ARG A 157 -15.53 -8.30 22.69
C ARG A 157 -16.10 -6.92 22.35
N LEU A 158 -15.79 -6.40 21.17
CA LEU A 158 -16.28 -5.11 20.67
C LEU A 158 -17.58 -5.30 19.87
N VAL A 159 -18.66 -5.72 20.55
CA VAL A 159 -19.92 -6.13 19.90
C VAL A 159 -20.52 -5.03 19.01
N GLY A 160 -20.58 -3.79 19.51
CA GLY A 160 -21.11 -2.66 18.72
C GLY A 160 -20.24 -2.27 17.52
N LEU A 161 -18.96 -2.65 17.51
CA LEU A 161 -18.08 -2.50 16.34
C LEU A 161 -18.31 -3.63 15.35
N GLN A 162 -18.49 -4.86 15.83
CA GLN A 162 -18.82 -6.02 15.02
C GLN A 162 -20.10 -5.81 14.22
N GLU A 163 -21.18 -5.35 14.86
CA GLU A 163 -22.45 -5.03 14.18
C GLU A 163 -22.28 -4.00 13.06
N LYS A 164 -21.42 -2.99 13.26
CA LYS A 164 -21.12 -1.97 12.25
C LYS A 164 -20.31 -2.54 11.08
N ILE A 165 -19.38 -3.45 11.34
CA ILE A 165 -18.61 -4.14 10.29
C ILE A 165 -19.55 -5.03 9.46
N GLU A 166 -20.47 -5.75 10.11
CA GLU A 166 -21.48 -6.55 9.42
C GLU A 166 -22.45 -5.68 8.60
N ALA A 167 -22.82 -4.49 9.10
CA ALA A 167 -23.60 -3.54 8.33
C ALA A 167 -22.85 -3.05 7.07
N ILE A 168 -21.53 -2.81 7.17
CA ILE A 168 -20.69 -2.49 6.00
C ILE A 168 -20.71 -3.63 4.98
N LYS A 169 -20.63 -4.89 5.45
CA LYS A 169 -20.71 -6.06 4.57
C LYS A 169 -22.06 -6.14 3.86
N ARG A 170 -23.17 -5.98 4.57
CA ARG A 170 -24.53 -6.03 3.99
C ARG A 170 -24.70 -4.97 2.91
N TRP A 171 -24.36 -3.72 3.24
CA TRP A 171 -24.42 -2.61 2.28
C TRP A 171 -23.59 -2.88 1.02
N ARG A 172 -22.40 -3.50 1.19
CA ARG A 172 -21.56 -3.88 0.07
C ARG A 172 -22.24 -4.93 -0.81
N LEU A 173 -22.78 -6.00 -0.23
CA LEU A 173 -23.45 -7.08 -0.97
C LEU A 173 -24.66 -6.56 -1.75
N GLU A 174 -25.45 -5.67 -1.15
CA GLU A 174 -26.61 -5.03 -1.80
C GLU A 174 -26.21 -4.13 -2.98
N SER A 175 -24.97 -3.64 -3.00
CA SER A 175 -24.46 -2.71 -4.01
C SER A 175 -23.67 -3.39 -5.14
N LEU A 176 -23.39 -4.70 -5.04
CA LEU A 176 -22.57 -5.42 -6.02
C LEU A 176 -23.37 -5.70 -7.30
N ASN A 177 -22.74 -5.48 -8.45
CA ASN A 177 -23.25 -5.96 -9.72
C ASN A 177 -22.90 -7.46 -9.93
N PRO A 178 -23.60 -8.21 -10.80
CA PRO A 178 -23.33 -9.64 -11.02
C PRO A 178 -21.88 -9.98 -11.40
N ALA A 179 -21.21 -9.08 -12.15
CA ALA A 179 -19.80 -9.24 -12.51
C ALA A 179 -18.87 -9.05 -11.30
N GLU A 180 -19.23 -8.17 -10.37
CA GLU A 180 -18.47 -7.92 -9.14
C GLU A 180 -18.70 -9.03 -8.12
N GLU A 181 -19.91 -9.58 -8.04
CA GLU A 181 -20.18 -10.79 -7.26
C GLU A 181 -19.35 -11.98 -7.74
N ALA A 182 -19.25 -12.18 -9.05
CA ALA A 182 -18.45 -13.27 -9.62
C ALA A 182 -16.96 -13.12 -9.30
N ARG A 183 -16.45 -11.88 -9.20
CA ARG A 183 -15.10 -11.58 -8.75
C ARG A 183 -14.93 -11.82 -7.25
N ASP A 184 -15.89 -11.37 -6.44
CA ASP A 184 -15.81 -11.48 -4.98
C ASP A 184 -15.86 -12.93 -4.47
N ARG A 185 -16.45 -13.84 -5.27
CA ARG A 185 -16.48 -15.30 -5.00
C ARG A 185 -15.19 -16.05 -5.37
N ARG A 186 -14.23 -15.42 -6.07
CA ARG A 186 -12.95 -16.04 -6.44
C ARG A 186 -11.96 -16.00 -5.28
#